data_AF-A0A538GRV4-F1
#
_entry.id   AF-A0A538GRV4-F1
#
_cell.length_a   1.000
_cell.length_b   1.000
_cell.length_c   1.000
_cell.angle_alpha   90.00
_cell.angle_beta   90.00
_cell.angle_gamma   90.00
#
_symmetry.space_group_name_H-M   'P 1'
#
loop_
_entity.id
_entity.type
_entity.pdbx_description
1 polymer ?
#
loop_
_entity_poly.entity_id
_entity_poly.type
_entity_poly.pdbx_seq_one_letter_code
_entity_poly.pdbx_strand_id
1 'polypeptide(L)'
;MEPDAPVLSRGAPPRLRAAAFVILAAAVVAWDAVAPHLEQVALWPNVAIIAVGVLPATLGLIYLALPLWSHRRVVLIGVVALGVTAIVTWEANAHLASNFAKLGAYTCAGWAFLWLFEELGWVVIVAAIIPFVDAFSVAAGPTKDIVNHHAEVYSAVAVAFVAPGGVAAGLGPPDVLFFALFLATTVRWHLRPGWTWLAMTGMYSLTLVLANATDVNGLPALPFLSVGFLLTLSHRAPTTPRTRRAACAGTCPPASRAVARSRIPRVAP
;
A
#
# COMPACT_ATOMS: atom_id res chain seq x y z
N MET A 1 -15.25 -16.14 6.43
CA MET A 1 -14.06 -16.65 5.74
C MET A 1 -12.88 -15.99 6.44
N GLU A 2 -12.32 -16.68 7.45
CA GLU A 2 -11.12 -16.22 8.15
C GLU A 2 -9.99 -16.15 7.10
N PRO A 3 -9.27 -15.03 6.95
CA PRO A 3 -8.15 -14.99 6.01
C PRO A 3 -6.98 -15.77 6.62
N ASP A 4 -6.85 -17.03 6.22
CA ASP A 4 -5.69 -17.86 6.53
C ASP A 4 -4.40 -17.18 6.05
N ALA A 5 -3.52 -16.92 7.02
CA ALA A 5 -2.09 -16.64 6.97
C ALA A 5 -1.52 -15.69 5.88
N PRO A 6 -0.73 -14.65 6.26
CA PRO A 6 -0.12 -13.73 5.32
C PRO A 6 0.94 -14.43 4.44
N VAL A 7 0.71 -14.44 3.12
CA VAL A 7 1.60 -14.97 2.06
C VAL A 7 2.92 -14.17 1.90
N LEU A 8 3.22 -13.24 2.82
CA LEU A 8 4.53 -12.59 2.92
C LEU A 8 5.62 -13.47 3.57
N SER A 9 5.36 -14.76 3.76
CA SER A 9 6.26 -15.74 4.42
C SER A 9 7.58 -16.07 3.68
N ARG A 10 8.00 -15.27 2.69
CA ARG A 10 9.31 -15.43 2.02
C ARG A 10 10.29 -14.26 2.16
N GLY A 11 9.97 -13.20 2.92
CA GLY A 11 10.80 -11.99 2.91
C GLY A 11 11.66 -11.72 4.15
N ALA A 12 11.07 -11.77 5.34
CA ALA A 12 11.72 -11.37 6.59
C ALA A 12 10.83 -11.77 7.77
N PRO A 13 11.39 -12.15 8.94
CA PRO A 13 10.58 -12.31 10.15
C PRO A 13 9.87 -10.99 10.49
N PRO A 14 8.68 -11.03 11.12
CA PRO A 14 7.88 -9.82 11.40
C PRO A 14 8.66 -8.75 12.17
N ARG A 15 9.58 -9.17 13.05
CA ARG A 15 10.49 -8.28 13.79
C ARG A 15 11.45 -7.51 12.89
N LEU A 16 12.02 -8.16 11.87
CA LEU A 16 12.94 -7.51 10.93
C LEU A 16 12.20 -6.50 10.06
N ARG A 17 10.97 -6.81 9.65
CA ARG A 17 10.13 -5.87 8.90
C ARG A 17 9.72 -4.66 9.74
N ALA A 18 9.36 -4.88 11.01
CA ALA A 18 9.08 -3.80 11.95
C ALA A 18 10.32 -2.93 12.18
N ALA A 19 11.51 -3.54 12.38
CA ALA A 19 12.76 -2.82 12.49
C ALA A 19 13.07 -2.00 11.22
N ALA A 20 12.92 -2.59 10.04
CA ALA A 20 13.07 -1.90 8.77
C ALA A 20 12.07 -0.73 8.62
N PHE A 21 10.82 -0.91 9.06
CA PHE A 21 9.83 0.18 9.08
C PHE A 21 10.27 1.31 10.00
N VAL A 22 10.71 1.00 11.22
CA VAL A 22 11.16 2.01 12.19
C VAL A 22 12.39 2.76 11.68
N ILE A 23 13.38 2.05 11.12
CA ILE A 23 14.59 2.64 10.55
C ILE A 23 14.24 3.55 9.38
N LEU A 24 13.41 3.08 8.45
CA LEU A 24 12.99 3.88 7.30
C LEU A 24 12.16 5.10 7.72
N ALA A 25 11.24 4.92 8.67
CA ALA A 25 10.44 6.02 9.20
C ALA A 25 11.32 7.08 9.87
N ALA A 26 12.28 6.65 10.69
CA ALA A 26 13.24 7.56 11.30
C ALA A 26 14.07 8.30 10.25
N ALA A 27 14.52 7.63 9.19
CA ALA A 27 15.27 8.24 8.11
C ALA A 27 14.43 9.28 7.33
N VAL A 28 13.18 8.96 6.99
CA VAL A 28 12.28 9.87 6.26
C VAL A 28 11.90 11.08 7.14
N VAL A 29 11.57 10.86 8.41
CA VAL A 29 11.27 11.94 9.35
C VAL A 29 12.49 12.84 9.58
N ALA A 30 13.68 12.26 9.73
CA ALA A 30 14.91 13.02 9.88
C ALA A 30 15.22 13.83 8.62
N TRP A 31 15.01 13.25 7.43
CA TRP A 31 15.14 13.96 6.17
C TRP A 31 14.19 15.16 6.10
N ASP A 32 12.89 14.95 6.33
CA ASP A 32 11.90 16.04 6.26
C ASP A 32 12.14 17.14 7.31
N ALA A 33 12.76 16.80 8.46
CA ALA A 33 13.15 17.79 9.46
C ALA A 33 14.41 18.59 9.07
N VAL A 34 15.37 17.95 8.40
CA VAL A 34 16.66 18.56 8.03
C VAL A 34 16.59 19.30 6.70
N ALA A 35 15.88 18.77 5.71
CA ALA A 35 15.83 19.31 4.35
C ALA A 35 15.45 20.80 4.25
N PRO A 36 14.49 21.35 5.04
CA PRO A 36 14.19 22.78 5.04
C PRO A 36 15.37 23.67 5.46
N HIS A 37 16.30 23.13 6.25
CA HIS A 37 17.46 23.85 6.78
C HIS A 37 18.69 23.73 5.88
N LEU A 38 18.62 22.90 4.83
CA LEU A 38 19.69 22.77 3.84
C LEU A 38 19.60 23.90 2.81
N GLU A 39 20.74 24.24 2.23
CA GLU A 39 20.77 25.20 1.13
C GLU A 39 19.94 24.70 -0.06
N GLN A 40 19.22 25.63 -0.69
CA GLN A 40 18.41 25.32 -1.86
C GLN A 40 19.35 24.94 -3.03
N VAL A 41 19.16 23.74 -3.56
CA VAL A 41 19.88 23.28 -4.75
C VAL A 41 19.07 23.56 -6.01
N ALA A 42 19.71 23.38 -7.17
CA ALA A 42 19.05 23.54 -8.46
C ALA A 42 17.85 22.58 -8.62
N LEU A 43 16.93 22.94 -9.53
CA LEU A 43 15.68 22.22 -9.78
C LEU A 43 15.88 20.73 -10.04
N TRP A 44 16.77 20.37 -10.97
CA TRP A 44 16.97 18.98 -11.38
C TRP A 44 17.53 18.08 -10.27
N PRO A 45 18.53 18.52 -9.47
CA PRO A 45 18.88 17.84 -8.23
C PRO A 45 17.70 17.66 -7.27
N ASN A 46 16.86 18.68 -7.04
CA ASN A 46 15.67 18.54 -6.18
C ASN A 46 14.71 17.48 -6.70
N VAL A 47 14.40 17.51 -7.99
CA VAL A 47 13.53 16.52 -8.65
C VAL A 47 14.12 15.11 -8.52
N ALA A 48 15.43 14.94 -8.74
CA ALA A 48 16.09 13.66 -8.61
C ALA A 48 16.07 13.13 -7.17
N ILE A 49 16.32 13.99 -6.17
CA ILE A 49 16.27 13.63 -4.75
C ILE A 49 14.86 13.17 -4.35
N ILE A 50 13.82 13.91 -4.77
CA ILE A 50 12.44 13.52 -4.48
C ILE A 50 12.08 12.22 -5.22
N ALA A 51 12.33 12.15 -6.52
CA ALA A 51 11.93 11.02 -7.36
C ALA A 51 12.64 9.71 -6.99
N VAL A 52 13.93 9.75 -6.68
CA VAL A 52 14.74 8.53 -6.44
C VAL A 52 14.87 8.21 -4.94
N GLY A 53 14.80 9.22 -4.08
CA GLY A 53 15.00 9.07 -2.65
C GLY A 53 13.71 9.19 -1.85
N VAL A 54 13.19 10.41 -1.73
CA VAL A 54 12.13 10.75 -0.76
C VAL A 54 10.82 10.00 -1.06
N LEU A 55 10.35 10.07 -2.31
CA LEU A 55 9.09 9.44 -2.71
C LEU A 55 9.15 7.91 -2.56
N PRO A 56 10.18 7.19 -3.08
CA PRO A 56 10.31 5.76 -2.85
C PRO A 56 10.45 5.39 -1.36
N ALA A 57 11.19 6.16 -0.58
CA ALA A 57 11.35 5.91 0.86
C ALA A 57 10.00 6.02 1.60
N THR A 58 9.25 7.10 1.35
CA THR A 58 7.94 7.32 2.00
C THR A 58 6.90 6.29 1.57
N LEU A 59 6.81 5.96 0.27
CA LEU A 59 5.93 4.89 -0.19
C LEU A 59 6.40 3.50 0.26
N GLY A 60 7.69 3.35 0.54
CA GLY A 60 8.28 2.18 1.19
C GLY A 60 7.72 1.93 2.59
N LEU A 61 7.32 2.98 3.32
CA LEU A 61 6.64 2.83 4.62
C LEU A 61 5.30 2.10 4.46
N ILE A 62 4.52 2.44 3.43
CA ILE A 62 3.25 1.78 3.10
C ILE A 62 3.50 0.31 2.77
N TYR A 63 4.54 0.04 1.96
CA TYR A 63 4.94 -1.33 1.64
C TYR A 63 5.33 -2.11 2.90
N LEU A 64 6.11 -1.55 3.80
CA LEU A 64 6.54 -2.24 5.02
C LEU A 64 5.38 -2.43 6.02
N ALA A 65 4.45 -1.48 6.10
CA ALA A 65 3.27 -1.55 6.96
C ALA A 65 2.17 -2.51 6.46
N LEU A 66 2.31 -2.99 5.21
CA LEU A 66 1.31 -3.80 4.53
C LEU A 66 0.71 -4.96 5.34
N PRO A 67 1.42 -5.74 6.17
CA PRO A 67 0.81 -6.82 6.97
C PRO A 67 -0.35 -6.39 7.88
N LEU A 68 -0.47 -5.09 8.19
CA LEU A 68 -1.56 -4.55 8.97
C LEU A 68 -2.89 -4.53 8.21
N TRP A 69 -2.88 -4.64 6.87
CA TRP A 69 -4.09 -4.55 6.02
C TRP A 69 -5.18 -5.57 6.40
N SER A 70 -4.79 -6.75 6.86
CA SER A 70 -5.74 -7.82 7.25
C SER A 70 -6.40 -7.58 8.61
N HIS A 71 -5.86 -6.65 9.42
CA HIS A 71 -6.34 -6.39 10.78
C HIS A 71 -7.40 -5.29 10.76
N ARG A 72 -8.65 -5.68 10.46
CA ARG A 72 -9.77 -4.74 10.24
C ARG A 72 -9.92 -3.67 11.32
N ARG A 73 -9.85 -4.05 12.60
CA ARG A 73 -9.96 -3.10 13.71
C ARG A 73 -8.81 -2.10 13.73
N VAL A 74 -7.58 -2.57 13.54
CA VAL A 74 -6.37 -1.72 13.54
C VAL A 74 -6.44 -0.70 12.41
N VAL A 75 -6.86 -1.13 11.22
CA VAL A 75 -7.00 -0.24 10.06
C VAL A 75 -8.10 0.81 10.29
N LEU A 76 -9.28 0.42 10.79
CA LEU A 76 -10.37 1.38 11.07
C LEU A 76 -10.00 2.38 12.17
N ILE A 77 -9.38 1.90 13.26
CA ILE A 77 -8.84 2.77 14.31
C ILE A 77 -7.77 3.68 13.72
N GLY A 78 -6.91 3.15 12.84
CA GLY A 78 -5.87 3.90 12.14
C GLY A 78 -6.44 5.05 11.31
N VAL A 79 -7.48 4.81 10.51
CA VAL A 79 -8.17 5.86 9.74
C VAL A 79 -8.62 7.00 10.64
N VAL A 80 -9.32 6.68 11.73
CA VAL A 80 -9.88 7.70 12.63
C VAL A 80 -8.79 8.38 13.44
N ALA A 81 -7.93 7.62 14.11
CA ALA A 81 -6.90 8.16 14.98
C ALA A 81 -5.88 8.99 14.22
N LEU A 82 -5.40 8.51 13.06
CA LEU A 82 -4.44 9.25 12.24
C LEU A 82 -5.10 10.42 11.52
N GLY A 83 -6.36 10.29 11.10
CA GLY A 83 -7.13 11.40 10.52
C GLY A 83 -7.33 12.53 11.53
N VAL A 84 -7.75 12.21 12.76
CA VAL A 84 -7.88 13.20 13.85
C VAL A 84 -6.51 13.79 14.20
N THR A 85 -5.48 12.95 14.31
CA THR A 85 -4.11 13.43 14.59
C THR A 85 -3.64 14.39 13.50
N ALA A 86 -3.93 14.10 12.23
CA ALA A 86 -3.56 14.98 11.11
C ALA A 86 -4.21 16.36 11.21
N ILE A 87 -5.48 16.42 11.60
CA ILE A 87 -6.22 17.67 11.80
C ILE A 87 -5.67 18.42 13.02
N VAL A 88 -5.55 17.76 14.17
CA VAL A 88 -5.07 18.39 15.41
C VAL A 88 -3.65 18.94 15.25
N THR A 89 -2.77 18.18 14.61
CA THR A 89 -1.38 18.61 14.38
C THR A 89 -1.27 19.71 13.32
N TRP A 90 -2.18 19.75 12.35
CA TRP A 90 -2.28 20.86 11.40
C TRP A 90 -2.63 22.17 12.12
N GLU A 91 -3.69 22.15 12.93
CA GLU A 91 -4.12 23.31 13.74
C GLU A 91 -3.05 23.75 14.76
N ALA A 92 -2.23 22.80 15.24
CA ALA A 92 -1.11 23.08 16.14
C ALA A 92 0.17 23.59 15.42
N ASN A 93 0.13 23.86 14.11
CA ASN A 93 1.28 24.21 13.27
C ASN A 93 2.41 23.16 13.25
N ALA A 94 2.11 21.92 13.66
CA ALA A 94 3.03 20.79 13.59
C ALA A 94 2.92 20.09 12.22
N HIS A 95 3.21 20.83 11.14
CA HIS A 95 2.98 20.39 9.75
C HIS A 95 3.69 19.08 9.41
N LEU A 96 4.89 18.83 9.96
CA LEU A 96 5.61 17.56 9.81
C LEU A 96 4.79 16.37 10.33
N ALA A 97 4.28 16.49 11.56
CA ALA A 97 3.47 15.44 12.17
C ALA A 97 2.15 15.24 11.43
N SER A 98 1.53 16.35 10.97
CA SER A 98 0.33 16.31 10.14
C SER A 98 0.56 15.55 8.84
N ASN A 99 1.70 15.76 8.18
CA ASN A 99 2.06 15.10 6.92
C ASN A 99 2.09 13.57 7.04
N PHE A 100 2.77 13.04 8.06
CA PHE A 100 2.82 11.59 8.30
C PHE A 100 1.49 11.02 8.79
N ALA A 101 0.73 11.79 9.57
CA ALA A 101 -0.60 11.39 9.99
C ALA A 101 -1.56 11.29 8.80
N LYS A 102 -1.51 12.23 7.84
CA LYS A 102 -2.26 12.16 6.57
C LYS A 102 -1.88 10.93 5.76
N LEU A 103 -0.57 10.71 5.55
CA LEU A 103 -0.06 9.53 4.84
C LEU A 103 -0.62 8.23 5.43
N GLY A 104 -0.56 8.09 6.76
CA GLY A 104 -1.05 6.92 7.46
C GLY A 104 -2.58 6.79 7.40
N ALA A 105 -3.32 7.90 7.50
CA ALA A 105 -4.78 7.93 7.40
C ALA A 105 -5.25 7.49 5.99
N TYR A 106 -4.67 8.05 4.93
CA TYR A 106 -4.98 7.69 3.55
C TYR A 106 -4.59 6.24 3.23
N THR A 107 -3.46 5.78 3.78
CA THR A 107 -3.04 4.38 3.67
C THR A 107 -4.09 3.44 4.28
N CYS A 108 -4.51 3.71 5.51
CA CYS A 108 -5.54 2.92 6.18
C CYS A 108 -6.89 3.01 5.45
N ALA A 109 -7.24 4.18 4.91
CA ALA A 109 -8.46 4.38 4.16
C ALA A 109 -8.46 3.55 2.87
N GLY A 110 -7.34 3.51 2.14
CA GLY A 110 -7.17 2.67 0.95
C GLY A 110 -7.30 1.17 1.27
N TRP A 111 -6.74 0.72 2.39
CA TRP A 111 -6.89 -0.65 2.85
C TRP A 111 -8.31 -0.98 3.31
N ALA A 112 -8.99 -0.06 3.98
CA ALA A 112 -10.39 -0.23 4.36
C ALA A 112 -11.30 -0.28 3.13
N PHE A 113 -11.03 0.57 2.13
CA PHE A 113 -11.76 0.62 0.88
C PHE A 113 -11.63 -0.68 0.09
N LEU A 114 -10.48 -1.37 0.18
CA LEU A 114 -10.28 -2.69 -0.41
C LEU A 114 -11.32 -3.73 0.05
N TRP A 115 -11.86 -3.63 1.26
CA TRP A 115 -12.86 -4.59 1.75
C TRP A 115 -14.21 -4.50 1.04
N LEU A 116 -14.49 -3.38 0.37
CA LEU A 116 -15.69 -3.24 -0.47
C LEU A 116 -15.60 -4.11 -1.74
N PHE A 117 -14.39 -4.45 -2.17
CA PHE A 117 -14.16 -5.23 -3.37
C PHE A 117 -14.21 -6.73 -3.06
N GLU A 118 -15.13 -7.44 -3.71
CA GLU A 118 -15.27 -8.89 -3.59
C GLU A 118 -14.35 -9.64 -4.56
N GLU A 119 -14.24 -9.12 -5.78
CA GLU A 119 -13.45 -9.72 -6.87
C GLU A 119 -12.34 -8.80 -7.36
N LEU A 120 -11.25 -9.39 -7.85
CA LEU A 120 -10.14 -8.67 -8.46
C LEU A 120 -10.59 -7.88 -9.70
N GLY A 121 -11.60 -8.38 -10.43
CA GLY A 121 -12.14 -7.72 -11.62
C GLY A 121 -12.65 -6.31 -11.35
N TRP A 122 -13.33 -6.11 -10.22
CA TRP A 122 -13.80 -4.78 -9.80
C TRP A 122 -12.65 -3.80 -9.58
N VAL A 123 -11.56 -4.26 -8.96
CA VAL A 123 -10.37 -3.43 -8.75
C VAL A 123 -9.71 -3.06 -10.09
N VAL A 124 -9.66 -4.00 -11.03
CA VAL A 124 -9.11 -3.75 -12.38
C VAL A 124 -9.96 -2.75 -13.16
N ILE A 125 -11.29 -2.87 -13.09
CA ILE A 125 -12.22 -1.90 -13.71
C ILE A 125 -12.00 -0.51 -13.12
N VAL A 126 -11.92 -0.41 -11.79
CA VAL A 126 -11.65 0.85 -11.09
C VAL A 126 -10.28 1.41 -11.49
N ALA A 127 -9.24 0.57 -11.54
CA ALA A 127 -7.92 0.96 -12.01
C ALA A 127 -7.90 1.40 -13.47
N ALA A 128 -8.80 0.89 -14.32
CA ALA A 128 -8.93 1.32 -15.71
C ALA A 128 -9.69 2.64 -15.83
N ILE A 129 -10.73 2.87 -15.02
CA ILE A 129 -11.58 4.07 -15.10
C ILE A 129 -10.92 5.30 -14.46
N ILE A 130 -10.32 5.15 -13.28
CA ILE A 130 -9.75 6.26 -12.51
C ILE A 130 -8.75 7.12 -13.32
N PRO A 131 -7.81 6.55 -14.09
CA PRO A 131 -6.92 7.33 -14.96
C PRO A 131 -7.64 8.32 -15.86
N PHE A 132 -8.77 7.92 -16.43
CA PHE A 132 -9.55 8.80 -17.29
C PHE A 132 -10.21 9.88 -16.45
N VAL A 133 -10.82 9.53 -15.32
CA VAL A 133 -11.44 10.51 -14.40
C VAL A 133 -10.41 11.53 -13.92
N ASP A 134 -9.19 11.09 -13.57
CA ASP A 134 -8.08 11.94 -13.15
C ASP A 134 -7.61 12.85 -14.29
N ALA A 135 -7.35 12.28 -15.47
CA ALA A 135 -6.94 13.05 -16.65
C ALA A 135 -8.01 14.06 -17.09
N PHE A 136 -9.30 13.70 -17.08
CA PHE A 136 -10.40 14.62 -17.37
C PHE A 136 -10.59 15.65 -16.27
N SER A 137 -10.43 15.29 -14.99
CA SER A 137 -10.50 16.25 -13.89
C SER A 137 -9.37 17.28 -13.93
N VAL A 138 -8.19 16.90 -14.41
CA VAL A 138 -7.05 17.80 -14.63
C VAL A 138 -7.20 18.61 -15.93
N ALA A 139 -7.75 18.00 -16.99
CA ALA A 139 -7.85 18.63 -18.32
C ALA A 139 -9.14 19.44 -18.58
N ALA A 140 -10.27 19.10 -17.95
CA ALA A 140 -11.60 19.67 -18.20
C ALA A 140 -12.25 20.36 -16.99
N GLY A 141 -11.67 20.23 -15.78
CA GLY A 141 -12.33 20.63 -14.54
C GLY A 141 -12.10 22.08 -14.07
N PRO A 142 -13.03 22.66 -13.27
CA PRO A 142 -12.92 23.92 -12.51
C PRO A 142 -11.85 23.90 -11.39
N THR A 143 -10.85 23.03 -11.51
CA THR A 143 -9.67 22.87 -10.66
C THR A 143 -8.54 23.80 -11.06
N LYS A 144 -8.51 24.32 -12.30
CA LYS A 144 -7.62 25.45 -12.63
C LYS A 144 -7.97 26.69 -11.81
N ASP A 145 -9.26 26.93 -11.58
CA ASP A 145 -9.71 28.06 -10.76
C ASP A 145 -9.55 27.81 -9.26
N ILE A 146 -9.77 26.59 -8.74
CA ILE A 146 -9.57 26.29 -7.30
C ILE A 146 -8.08 26.22 -6.92
N VAL A 147 -7.20 25.71 -7.79
CA VAL A 147 -5.74 25.74 -7.58
C VAL A 147 -5.20 27.17 -7.68
N ASN A 148 -5.81 28.04 -8.48
CA ASN A 148 -5.47 29.46 -8.55
C ASN A 148 -6.08 30.30 -7.41
N HIS A 149 -7.13 29.84 -6.71
CA HIS A 149 -7.83 30.62 -5.67
C HIS A 149 -7.67 30.09 -4.22
N HIS A 150 -7.23 28.84 -3.99
CA HIS A 150 -7.11 28.25 -2.63
C HIS A 150 -5.92 27.27 -2.44
N ALA A 151 -4.68 27.71 -2.73
CA ALA A 151 -3.46 26.93 -2.49
C ALA A 151 -3.29 26.44 -1.01
N GLU A 152 -3.87 27.17 -0.06
CA GLU A 152 -3.92 26.77 1.36
C GLU A 152 -4.75 25.51 1.61
N VAL A 153 -5.82 25.28 0.84
CA VAL A 153 -6.67 24.09 1.02
C VAL A 153 -5.99 22.84 0.44
N TYR A 154 -5.25 22.98 -0.66
CA TYR A 154 -4.49 21.85 -1.20
C TYR A 154 -3.33 21.45 -0.29
N SER A 155 -2.56 22.41 0.24
CA SER A 155 -1.49 22.13 1.21
C SER A 155 -2.03 21.57 2.54
N ALA A 156 -3.23 21.97 2.95
CA ALA A 156 -3.90 21.42 4.13
C ALA A 156 -4.28 19.94 3.99
N VAL A 157 -4.36 19.39 2.78
CA VAL A 157 -4.86 18.01 2.56
C VAL A 157 -3.83 17.12 1.84
N ALA A 158 -2.96 17.67 0.99
CA ALA A 158 -1.92 16.91 0.32
C ALA A 158 -0.83 16.39 1.28
N VAL A 159 -0.14 15.33 0.85
CA VAL A 159 1.08 14.82 1.48
C VAL A 159 2.27 15.48 0.78
N ALA A 160 3.09 16.20 1.53
CA ALA A 160 4.26 16.91 1.04
C ALA A 160 5.51 16.03 1.09
N PHE A 161 6.34 16.09 0.04
CA PHE A 161 7.67 15.52 -0.02
C PHE A 161 8.69 16.64 -0.10
N VAL A 162 9.50 16.79 0.94
CA VAL A 162 10.38 17.96 1.12
C VAL A 162 11.73 17.75 0.44
N ALA A 163 12.17 18.75 -0.31
CA ALA A 163 13.51 18.87 -0.88
C ALA A 163 14.35 19.93 -0.14
N PRO A 164 15.68 19.94 -0.35
CA PRO A 164 16.57 20.96 0.20
C PRO A 164 16.09 22.39 -0.09
N GLY A 165 16.13 23.25 0.91
CA GLY A 165 15.65 24.63 0.82
C GLY A 165 14.13 24.79 0.99
N GLY A 166 13.42 23.73 1.41
CA GLY A 166 12.01 23.81 1.80
C GLY A 166 11.01 23.71 0.64
N VAL A 167 11.48 23.50 -0.60
CA VAL A 167 10.61 23.21 -1.74
C VAL A 167 9.94 21.85 -1.50
N ALA A 168 8.63 21.75 -1.73
CA ALA A 168 7.89 20.51 -1.52
C ALA A 168 7.09 20.09 -2.75
N ALA A 169 7.12 18.80 -3.09
CA ALA A 169 6.21 18.20 -4.04
C ALA A 169 5.00 17.63 -3.29
N GLY A 170 3.79 18.08 -3.64
CA GLY A 170 2.55 17.59 -3.04
C GLY A 170 2.01 16.39 -3.81
N LEU A 171 1.55 15.38 -3.09
CA LEU A 171 0.81 14.24 -3.62
C LEU A 171 -0.62 14.25 -3.07
N GLY A 172 -1.59 14.05 -3.95
CA GLY A 172 -3.00 14.16 -3.60
C GLY A 172 -3.46 13.05 -2.63
N PRO A 173 -4.52 13.30 -1.85
CA PRO A 173 -5.19 12.24 -1.10
C PRO A 173 -5.59 11.01 -1.93
N PRO A 174 -6.20 11.15 -3.13
CA PRO A 174 -6.60 9.97 -3.90
C PRO A 174 -5.38 9.17 -4.38
N ASP A 175 -4.25 9.81 -4.69
CA ASP A 175 -3.01 9.16 -5.10
C ASP A 175 -2.50 8.17 -4.04
N VAL A 176 -2.37 8.64 -2.79
CA VAL A 176 -1.92 7.81 -1.67
C VAL A 176 -2.93 6.69 -1.39
N LEU A 177 -4.23 7.00 -1.44
CA LEU A 177 -5.30 6.04 -1.20
C LEU A 177 -5.28 4.90 -2.23
N PHE A 178 -5.21 5.22 -3.52
CA PHE A 178 -5.18 4.23 -4.59
C PHE A 178 -3.86 3.45 -4.63
N PHE A 179 -2.74 4.09 -4.31
CA PHE A 179 -1.47 3.39 -4.11
C PHE A 179 -1.57 2.32 -3.02
N ALA A 180 -2.11 2.68 -1.85
CA ALA A 180 -2.29 1.74 -0.75
C ALA A 180 -3.29 0.63 -1.11
N LEU A 181 -4.39 0.96 -1.80
CA LEU A 181 -5.39 0.00 -2.25
C LEU A 181 -4.82 -1.02 -3.24
N PHE A 182 -4.14 -0.56 -4.29
CA PHE A 182 -3.55 -1.44 -5.30
C PHE A 182 -2.43 -2.29 -4.71
N LEU A 183 -1.63 -1.74 -3.79
CA LEU A 183 -0.62 -2.53 -3.10
C LEU A 183 -1.24 -3.61 -2.20
N ALA A 184 -2.28 -3.30 -1.43
CA ALA A 184 -2.97 -4.31 -0.60
C ALA A 184 -3.73 -5.34 -1.44
N THR A 185 -4.24 -4.95 -2.60
CA THR A 185 -4.84 -5.85 -3.61
C THR A 185 -3.84 -6.94 -3.99
N THR A 186 -2.57 -6.60 -4.19
CA THR A 186 -1.56 -7.61 -4.52
C THR A 186 -1.34 -8.64 -3.42
N VAL A 187 -1.52 -8.28 -2.15
CA VAL A 187 -1.42 -9.24 -1.05
C VAL A 187 -2.67 -10.08 -0.95
N ARG A 188 -3.85 -9.46 -1.06
CA ARG A 188 -5.15 -10.14 -0.97
C ARG A 188 -5.33 -11.23 -2.03
N TRP A 189 -4.88 -10.99 -3.25
CA TRP A 189 -4.97 -11.95 -4.35
C TRP A 189 -3.63 -12.63 -4.69
N HIS A 190 -2.67 -12.64 -3.76
CA HIS A 190 -1.39 -13.37 -3.88
C HIS A 190 -0.57 -13.06 -5.15
N LEU A 191 -0.55 -11.79 -5.56
CA LEU A 191 0.29 -11.28 -6.64
C LEU A 191 1.72 -11.00 -6.14
N ARG A 192 2.46 -10.11 -6.81
CA ARG A 192 3.85 -9.75 -6.47
C ARG A 192 3.95 -8.33 -5.86
N PRO A 193 3.72 -8.14 -4.55
CA PRO A 193 3.70 -6.82 -3.92
C PRO A 193 4.97 -6.00 -4.14
N GLY A 194 6.15 -6.64 -4.10
CA GLY A 194 7.42 -5.93 -4.29
C GLY A 194 7.58 -5.35 -5.70
N TRP A 195 7.20 -6.10 -6.73
CA TRP A 195 7.26 -5.64 -8.12
C TRP A 195 6.21 -4.57 -8.39
N THR A 196 5.00 -4.71 -7.84
CA THR A 196 3.96 -3.70 -7.96
C THR A 196 4.32 -2.41 -7.25
N TRP A 197 4.93 -2.49 -6.06
CA TRP A 197 5.49 -1.33 -5.38
C TRP A 197 6.56 -0.63 -6.24
N LEU A 198 7.54 -1.38 -6.79
CA LEU A 198 8.57 -0.82 -7.67
C LEU A 198 7.97 -0.16 -8.92
N ALA A 199 7.03 -0.82 -9.59
CA ALA A 199 6.42 -0.32 -10.81
C ALA A 199 5.59 0.95 -10.56
N MET A 200 4.72 0.96 -9.55
CA MET A 200 3.90 2.14 -9.22
C MET A 200 4.78 3.31 -8.73
N THR A 201 5.76 3.04 -7.88
CA THR A 201 6.70 4.06 -7.38
C THR A 201 7.55 4.63 -8.51
N GLY A 202 8.06 3.79 -9.40
CA GLY A 202 8.84 4.22 -10.57
C GLY A 202 8.00 5.06 -11.54
N MET A 203 6.73 4.69 -11.74
CA MET A 203 5.80 5.46 -12.56
C MET A 203 5.49 6.84 -11.95
N TYR A 204 5.29 6.95 -10.64
CA TYR A 204 5.17 8.25 -9.96
C TYR A 204 6.42 9.11 -10.05
N SER A 205 7.59 8.48 -9.89
CA SER A 205 8.88 9.15 -10.05
C SER A 205 9.02 9.71 -11.47
N LEU A 206 8.60 8.94 -12.47
CA LEU A 206 8.58 9.37 -13.86
C LEU A 206 7.59 10.52 -14.09
N THR A 207 6.40 10.50 -13.48
CA THR A 207 5.44 11.61 -13.57
C THR A 207 6.04 12.90 -13.03
N LEU A 208 6.75 12.84 -11.90
CA LEU A 208 7.42 14.02 -11.33
C LEU A 208 8.47 14.59 -12.27
N VAL A 209 9.30 13.72 -12.86
CA VAL A 209 10.34 14.12 -13.82
C VAL A 209 9.71 14.74 -15.07
N LEU A 210 8.67 14.10 -15.62
CA LEU A 210 7.96 14.61 -16.80
C LEU A 210 7.27 15.95 -16.54
N ALA A 211 6.65 16.13 -15.36
CA ALA A 211 5.99 17.37 -15.00
C ALA A 211 6.94 18.56 -14.94
N ASN A 212 8.15 18.34 -14.40
CA ASN A 212 9.19 19.36 -14.39
C ASN A 212 9.85 19.54 -15.77
N ALA A 213 9.91 18.50 -16.60
CA ALA A 213 10.49 18.58 -17.93
C ALA A 213 9.60 19.32 -18.95
N THR A 214 8.28 19.26 -18.76
CA THR A 214 7.30 19.89 -19.66
C THR A 214 6.76 21.22 -19.14
N ASP A 215 7.26 21.70 -18.00
CA ASP A 215 6.76 22.89 -17.29
C ASP A 215 5.24 22.86 -17.05
N VAL A 216 4.65 21.66 -16.92
CA VAL A 216 3.23 21.48 -16.67
C VAL A 216 3.01 21.29 -15.17
N ASN A 217 2.40 22.29 -14.53
CA ASN A 217 1.94 22.18 -13.16
C ASN A 217 0.77 21.19 -13.06
N GLY A 218 0.99 20.04 -12.44
CA GLY A 218 -0.05 19.08 -12.07
C GLY A 218 -0.42 18.09 -13.17
N LEU A 219 0.53 17.23 -13.59
CA LEU A 219 0.17 16.08 -14.43
C LEU A 219 -0.69 15.05 -13.66
N PRO A 220 -1.67 14.42 -14.32
CA PRO A 220 -2.47 13.37 -13.71
C PRO A 220 -1.55 12.19 -13.35
N ALA A 221 -1.44 11.91 -12.05
CA ALA A 221 -0.54 10.89 -11.52
C ALA A 221 -1.21 9.50 -11.46
N LEU A 222 -2.54 9.45 -11.38
CA LEU A 222 -3.30 8.20 -11.31
C LEU A 222 -3.19 7.34 -12.59
N PRO A 223 -3.12 7.91 -13.82
CA PRO A 223 -2.82 7.13 -15.02
C PRO A 223 -1.52 6.34 -14.93
N PHE A 224 -0.45 6.98 -14.46
CA PHE A 224 0.86 6.35 -14.33
C PHE A 224 0.85 5.24 -13.27
N LEU A 225 0.18 5.48 -12.15
CA LEU A 225 0.01 4.49 -11.10
C LEU A 225 -0.82 3.28 -11.58
N SER A 226 -1.93 3.50 -12.29
CA SER A 226 -2.74 2.39 -12.83
C SER A 226 -1.98 1.57 -13.86
N VAL A 227 -1.19 2.21 -14.73
CA VAL A 227 -0.31 1.50 -15.66
C VAL A 227 0.71 0.66 -14.89
N GLY A 228 1.37 1.22 -13.88
CA GLY A 228 2.31 0.47 -13.02
C GLY A 228 1.67 -0.75 -12.37
N PHE A 229 0.44 -0.61 -11.87
CA PHE A 229 -0.33 -1.71 -11.31
C PHE A 229 -0.67 -2.78 -12.36
N LEU A 230 -1.29 -2.38 -13.48
CA LEU A 230 -1.75 -3.30 -14.54
C LEU A 230 -0.61 -4.03 -15.23
N LEU A 231 0.54 -3.38 -15.43
CA LEU A 231 1.74 -4.01 -15.99
C LEU A 231 2.19 -5.21 -15.14
N THR A 232 2.14 -5.08 -13.82
CA THR A 232 2.52 -6.17 -12.91
C THR A 232 1.46 -7.28 -12.79
N LEU A 233 0.21 -6.99 -13.20
CA LEU A 233 -0.88 -7.96 -13.25
C LEU A 233 -0.70 -8.97 -14.39
N SER A 234 -0.08 -8.55 -15.50
CA SER A 234 0.07 -9.36 -16.72
C SER A 234 0.96 -10.60 -16.52
N HIS A 235 1.82 -10.59 -15.49
CA HIS A 235 2.76 -11.68 -15.21
C HIS A 235 2.29 -12.53 -14.02
N ARG A 236 1.22 -13.31 -14.22
CA ARG A 236 0.83 -14.35 -13.24
C ARG A 236 1.96 -15.36 -13.09
N ALA A 237 2.40 -15.56 -11.85
CA ALA A 237 3.14 -16.77 -11.51
C ALA A 237 2.22 -17.98 -11.73
N PRO A 238 2.71 -19.09 -12.31
CA PRO A 238 1.91 -20.30 -12.40
C PRO A 238 1.55 -20.72 -10.98
N THR A 239 0.25 -20.71 -10.66
CA THR A 239 -0.27 -21.38 -9.48
C THR A 239 0.05 -22.84 -9.63
N THR A 240 1.00 -23.35 -8.84
CA THR A 240 1.20 -24.78 -8.71
C THR A 240 -0.14 -25.36 -8.28
N PRO A 241 -0.77 -26.25 -9.07
CA PRO A 241 -1.99 -26.89 -8.62
C PRO A 241 -1.62 -27.64 -7.35
N ARG A 242 -2.24 -27.25 -6.23
CA ARG A 242 -2.18 -28.01 -4.99
C ARG A 242 -2.80 -29.36 -5.32
N THR A 243 -1.95 -30.32 -5.65
CA THR A 243 -2.31 -31.71 -5.81
C THR A 243 -2.93 -32.14 -4.49
N ARG A 244 -4.26 -32.15 -4.45
CA ARG A 244 -5.00 -33.12 -3.64
C ARG A 244 -4.64 -34.51 -4.17
N ARG A 245 -3.41 -34.98 -3.91
CA ARG A 245 -3.09 -36.38 -4.03
C ARG A 245 -3.41 -37.02 -2.69
N ALA A 246 -4.59 -37.62 -2.67
CA ALA A 246 -4.92 -38.85 -1.98
C ALA A 246 -3.82 -39.40 -1.05
N ALA A 247 -3.97 -39.16 0.24
CA ALA A 247 -3.52 -40.10 1.27
C ALA A 247 -4.73 -40.98 1.66
N CYS A 248 -5.29 -41.66 0.66
CA CYS A 248 -6.20 -42.80 0.81
C CYS A 248 -5.70 -43.86 -0.19
N ALA A 249 -4.55 -44.46 0.10
CA ALA A 249 -4.11 -45.69 -0.55
C ALA A 249 -3.04 -46.33 0.34
N GLY A 250 -3.42 -47.43 0.99
CA GLY A 250 -2.47 -48.35 1.61
C GLY A 250 -2.63 -48.55 3.12
N THR A 251 -3.81 -48.96 3.57
CA THR A 251 -3.99 -50.12 4.48
C THR A 251 -5.45 -50.21 4.93
N CYS A 252 -6.29 -50.80 4.10
CA CYS A 252 -7.40 -51.60 4.59
C CYS A 252 -7.31 -52.94 3.87
N PRO A 253 -7.26 -54.05 4.62
CA PRO A 253 -8.28 -55.07 4.40
C PRO A 253 -8.69 -55.77 5.71
N PRO A 254 -9.71 -56.64 5.69
CA PRO A 254 -11.11 -56.37 5.40
C PRO A 254 -11.98 -56.66 6.64
N ALA A 255 -13.20 -56.11 6.67
CA ALA A 255 -14.22 -56.52 7.62
C ALA A 255 -14.59 -58.00 7.40
N SER A 256 -14.36 -58.85 8.40
CA SER A 256 -14.99 -60.17 8.51
C SER A 256 -15.56 -60.35 9.93
N ARG A 257 -16.84 -60.72 9.96
CA ARG A 257 -17.63 -61.03 11.15
C ARG A 257 -17.23 -62.39 11.73
N ALA A 258 -17.05 -62.49 13.04
CA ALA A 258 -17.32 -63.67 13.87
C ALA A 258 -17.20 -63.23 15.34
N VAL A 259 -18.29 -63.01 16.08
CA VAL A 259 -19.06 -64.02 16.83
C VAL A 259 -18.16 -64.87 17.75
N ALA A 260 -18.17 -64.48 19.02
CA ALA A 260 -18.31 -65.30 20.24
C ALA A 260 -17.31 -66.42 20.58
N ARG A 261 -17.02 -66.45 21.89
CA ARG A 261 -16.53 -67.56 22.75
C ARG A 261 -15.02 -67.74 22.86
N SER A 262 -14.48 -67.46 24.05
CA SER A 262 -13.95 -68.47 25.00
C SER A 262 -13.23 -67.76 26.17
N ARG A 263 -13.74 -67.92 27.39
CA ARG A 263 -13.25 -68.81 28.46
C ARG A 263 -12.29 -68.12 29.43
N ILE A 264 -12.81 -67.86 30.64
CA ILE A 264 -12.13 -68.32 31.85
C ILE A 264 -13.17 -69.06 32.71
N PRO A 265 -13.03 -70.37 32.90
CA PRO A 265 -13.54 -71.07 34.06
C PRO A 265 -12.39 -71.67 34.88
N ARG A 266 -12.50 -71.63 36.21
CA ARG A 266 -12.17 -72.67 37.22
C ARG A 266 -12.36 -72.04 38.61
N VAL A 267 -13.44 -72.34 39.33
CA VAL A 267 -13.75 -73.56 40.14
C VAL A 267 -12.98 -73.55 41.48
N ALA A 268 -13.75 -73.24 42.55
CA ALA A 268 -13.99 -73.90 43.86
C ALA A 268 -12.99 -74.99 44.36
N PRO A 269 -12.94 -75.37 45.66
CA PRO A 269 -14.05 -75.50 46.64
C PRO A 269 -14.20 -74.36 47.66
#